data_AF-A0A6J0DK16-F1
#
_entry.id   AF-A0A6J0DK16-F1
#
_cell.length_a   1.000
_cell.length_b   1.000
_cell.length_c   1.000
_cell.angle_alpha   90.00
_cell.angle_beta   90.00
_cell.angle_gamma   90.00
#
_symmetry.space_group_name_H-M   'P 1'
#
loop_
_entity.id
_entity.type
_entity.pdbx_description
1 polymer ?
#
loop_
_entity_poly.entity_id
_entity_poly.type
_entity_poly.pdbx_seq_one_letter_code
_entity_poly.pdbx_strand_id
1 'polypeptide(L)'
;MGVHCVAIGACGRVLQRAFSLHPAHAPKDMENFFQLVRNIVPALTSKKHKGQDGRIGIVGGCQEYTGAPYFAGITALKVGADLTHVFCAREAAPVIKSYSPELIVHPVLDSSGAVEEVEKWLPRLHALVVGPGLGRDSLLLNNVRGILEATKARDIPVVIDADGLWLVAQQPALIRGYQKAVLTPNRVEFSRLWEAVFSSPMDATNQSDSILKLSQALGNITVVQKGEQDLISNGQQAPAHCWWLPGVLARSRGSVTIRPSRSTAAPRPLPT
;
A
#
# COMPACT_ATOMS: atom_id res chain seq x y z
N MET A 1 38.04 -55.46 16.90
CA MET A 1 38.16 -55.33 15.43
C MET A 1 37.46 -54.04 15.04
N GLY A 2 38.23 -52.97 14.83
CA GLY A 2 37.71 -51.68 14.41
C GLY A 2 37.54 -51.60 12.91
N VAL A 3 36.61 -50.77 12.45
CA VAL A 3 36.59 -50.24 11.07
C VAL A 3 36.09 -48.78 11.12
N HIS A 4 37.08 -47.89 11.03
CA HIS A 4 37.15 -46.61 10.33
C HIS A 4 35.93 -45.67 10.23
N CYS A 5 36.07 -44.54 10.93
CA CYS A 5 35.50 -43.25 10.56
C CYS A 5 36.30 -42.68 9.36
N VAL A 6 35.63 -42.35 8.26
CA VAL A 6 36.20 -41.62 7.12
C VAL A 6 35.48 -40.28 7.02
N ALA A 7 36.23 -39.21 7.30
CA ALA A 7 35.84 -37.83 7.08
C ALA A 7 36.36 -37.37 5.70
N ILE A 8 35.46 -37.02 4.79
CA ILE A 8 35.67 -36.12 3.63
C ILE A 8 34.28 -35.49 3.42
N GLY A 9 34.03 -34.19 3.50
CA GLY A 9 34.87 -33.06 3.12
C GLY A 9 34.37 -32.47 1.79
N ALA A 10 33.15 -31.91 1.73
CA ALA A 10 32.74 -30.90 0.74
C ALA A 10 31.24 -30.52 0.86
N CYS A 11 30.92 -29.47 1.63
CA CYS A 11 29.80 -28.56 1.27
C CYS A 11 29.98 -27.19 1.95
N GLY A 12 31.20 -26.65 1.91
CA GLY A 12 31.53 -25.35 2.51
C GLY A 12 31.24 -24.13 1.64
N ARG A 13 30.76 -24.30 0.39
CA ARG A 13 30.66 -23.19 -0.59
C ARG A 13 29.25 -22.68 -0.90
N VAL A 14 28.20 -23.26 -0.32
CA VAL A 14 26.81 -22.83 -0.60
C VAL A 14 26.22 -21.99 0.54
N LEU A 15 26.75 -22.08 1.76
CA LEU A 15 26.26 -21.30 2.92
C LEU A 15 26.96 -19.94 3.11
N GLN A 16 28.15 -19.73 2.51
CA GLN A 16 28.91 -18.49 2.69
C GLN A 16 28.52 -17.33 1.76
N ARG A 17 27.63 -17.54 0.78
CA ARG A 17 27.12 -16.44 -0.07
C ARG A 17 25.88 -15.73 0.48
N ALA A 18 25.32 -16.18 1.62
CA ALA A 18 24.11 -15.60 2.22
C ALA A 18 24.38 -14.55 3.32
N PHE A 19 25.63 -14.34 3.72
CA PHE A 19 26.00 -13.41 4.80
C PHE A 19 27.17 -12.53 4.39
N SER A 20 27.03 -11.78 3.30
CA SER A 20 27.81 -10.54 3.17
C SER A 20 27.10 -9.46 3.96
N LEU A 21 27.43 -9.41 5.25
CA LEU A 21 27.05 -8.37 6.20
C LEU A 21 27.33 -6.99 5.59
N HIS A 22 26.29 -6.36 5.04
CA HIS A 22 26.22 -4.90 4.94
C HIS A 22 25.71 -4.39 6.28
N PRO A 23 26.18 -3.22 6.75
CA PRO A 23 26.12 -2.87 8.17
C PRO A 23 24.67 -2.85 8.65
N ALA A 24 24.36 -3.78 9.55
CA ALA A 24 23.10 -3.78 10.28
C ALA A 24 22.99 -2.45 11.02
N HIS A 25 21.92 -1.70 10.79
CA HIS A 25 21.56 -0.59 11.65
C HIS A 25 21.51 -1.06 13.11
N ALA A 26 21.89 -0.17 14.03
CA ALA A 26 22.02 -0.53 15.43
C ALA A 26 20.67 -1.07 15.96
N PRO A 27 20.67 -2.11 16.82
CA PRO A 27 19.44 -2.70 17.40
C PRO A 27 18.47 -1.66 18.02
N LYS A 28 19.02 -0.52 18.48
CA LYS A 28 18.28 0.63 19.02
C LYS A 28 17.35 1.30 18.00
N ASP A 29 17.72 1.35 16.71
CA ASP A 29 16.92 2.00 15.67
C ASP A 29 15.64 1.21 15.40
N MET A 30 15.72 -0.13 15.39
CA MET A 30 14.54 -0.99 15.24
C MET A 30 13.64 -0.93 16.47
N GLU A 31 14.20 -0.90 17.68
CA GLU A 31 13.41 -0.85 18.92
C GLU A 31 12.63 0.48 19.04
N ASN A 32 13.26 1.59 18.65
CA ASN A 32 12.59 2.88 18.53
C ASN A 32 11.46 2.86 17.48
N PHE A 33 11.66 2.19 16.35
CA PHE A 33 10.62 2.04 15.32
C PHE A 33 9.42 1.23 15.82
N PHE A 34 9.64 0.09 16.48
CA PHE A 34 8.54 -0.69 17.06
C PHE A 34 7.78 0.09 18.13
N GLN A 35 8.47 0.94 18.91
CA GLN A 35 7.83 1.80 19.89
C GLN A 35 6.96 2.88 19.22
N LEU A 36 7.45 3.48 18.13
CA LEU A 36 6.64 4.40 17.31
C LEU A 36 5.38 3.72 16.77
N VAL A 37 5.51 2.51 16.21
CA VAL A 37 4.35 1.75 15.70
C VAL A 37 3.34 1.47 16.82
N ARG A 38 3.79 1.04 18.00
CA ARG A 38 2.92 0.80 19.16
C ARG A 38 2.16 2.05 19.60
N ASN A 39 2.77 3.23 19.48
CA ASN A 39 2.14 4.50 19.85
C ASN A 39 1.08 4.96 18.83
N ILE A 40 1.13 4.48 17.59
CA ILE A 40 0.18 4.84 16.53
C ILE A 40 -1.08 3.95 16.58
N VAL A 41 -0.93 2.68 16.96
CA VAL A 41 -2.06 1.74 17.03
C VAL A 41 -3.02 2.18 18.14
N PRO A 42 -4.29 2.49 17.83
CA PRO A 42 -5.25 2.94 18.83
C PRO A 42 -5.50 1.83 19.86
N ALA A 43 -5.55 2.20 21.14
CA ALA A 43 -5.89 1.27 22.20
C ALA A 43 -7.34 0.77 22.04
N LEU A 44 -7.51 -0.55 22.11
CA LEU A 44 -8.82 -1.19 22.17
C LEU A 44 -9.42 -0.94 23.55
N THR A 45 -10.51 -0.17 23.60
CA THR A 45 -11.19 0.16 24.86
C THR A 45 -12.66 -0.22 24.76
N SER A 46 -13.22 -0.83 25.81
CA SER A 46 -14.63 -1.27 25.88
C SER A 46 -15.66 -0.13 25.82
N LYS A 47 -15.21 1.13 25.89
CA LYS A 47 -16.05 2.33 25.80
C LYS A 47 -16.32 2.80 24.37
N LYS A 48 -15.63 2.21 23.38
CA LYS A 48 -15.75 2.63 21.97
C LYS A 48 -16.84 1.83 21.26
N HIS A 49 -17.57 2.51 20.39
CA HIS A 49 -18.59 1.92 19.53
C HIS A 49 -18.06 1.70 18.12
N LYS A 50 -18.65 0.72 17.41
CA LYS A 50 -18.29 0.38 16.02
C LYS A 50 -18.28 1.62 15.14
N GLY A 51 -17.15 1.86 14.49
CA GLY A 51 -16.89 2.98 13.60
C GLY A 51 -16.06 4.10 14.22
N GLN A 52 -15.67 4.02 15.49
CA GLN A 52 -14.78 5.00 16.13
C GLN A 52 -13.29 4.69 15.87
N ASP A 53 -12.94 3.43 15.62
CA ASP A 53 -11.57 2.96 15.39
C ASP A 53 -11.31 2.65 13.91
N GLY A 54 -11.60 3.62 13.02
CA GLY A 54 -11.21 3.53 11.61
C GLY A 54 -12.35 3.19 10.65
N ARG A 55 -12.70 4.15 9.81
CA ARG A 55 -13.66 4.00 8.71
C ARG A 55 -12.90 4.30 7.43
N ILE A 56 -12.57 3.27 6.68
CA ILE A 56 -11.67 3.37 5.53
C ILE A 56 -12.49 3.25 4.25
N GLY A 57 -12.32 4.21 3.33
CA GLY A 57 -12.87 4.12 1.99
C GLY A 57 -11.82 3.62 1.01
N ILE A 58 -12.19 2.70 0.13
CA ILE A 58 -11.38 2.25 -1.00
C ILE A 58 -12.09 2.69 -2.28
N VAL A 59 -11.43 3.47 -3.13
CA VAL A 59 -11.90 3.90 -4.44
C VAL A 59 -11.09 3.15 -5.49
N GLY A 60 -11.73 2.18 -6.13
CA GLY A 60 -11.04 1.15 -6.87
C GLY A 60 -11.99 0.12 -7.45
N GLY A 61 -11.53 -0.69 -8.38
CA GLY A 61 -12.31 -1.75 -9.00
C GLY A 61 -13.04 -1.33 -10.26
N CYS A 62 -12.59 -1.88 -11.37
CA CYS A 62 -13.26 -1.87 -12.68
C CYS A 62 -13.72 -3.29 -13.05
N GLN A 63 -14.29 -3.43 -14.25
CA GLN A 63 -14.77 -4.69 -14.80
C GLN A 63 -13.71 -5.81 -14.72
N GLU A 64 -12.45 -5.50 -15.03
CA GLU A 64 -11.35 -6.45 -15.08
C GLU A 64 -10.64 -6.65 -13.73
N TYR A 65 -10.51 -5.59 -12.92
CA TYR A 65 -9.67 -5.59 -11.73
C TYR A 65 -10.48 -5.57 -10.42
N THR A 66 -11.19 -6.66 -10.16
CA THR A 66 -12.05 -6.80 -8.97
C THR A 66 -11.29 -7.23 -7.70
N GLY A 67 -10.15 -7.90 -7.84
CA GLY A 67 -9.39 -8.44 -6.69
C GLY A 67 -8.59 -7.39 -5.90
N ALA A 68 -8.02 -6.40 -6.58
CA ALA A 68 -7.22 -5.34 -5.96
C ALA A 68 -8.00 -4.53 -4.88
N PRO A 69 -9.21 -4.00 -5.15
CA PRO A 69 -9.98 -3.29 -4.12
C PRO A 69 -10.39 -4.20 -2.97
N TYR A 70 -10.65 -5.50 -3.23
CA TYR A 70 -10.91 -6.47 -2.15
C TYR A 70 -9.70 -6.61 -1.22
N PHE A 71 -8.49 -6.81 -1.75
CA PHE A 71 -7.29 -6.97 -0.93
C PHE A 71 -6.98 -5.71 -0.12
N ALA A 72 -7.15 -4.52 -0.71
CA ALA A 72 -7.03 -3.27 0.03
C ALA A 72 -8.06 -3.20 1.18
N GLY A 73 -9.32 -3.53 0.90
CA GLY A 73 -10.40 -3.43 1.88
C GLY A 73 -10.31 -4.43 3.03
N ILE A 74 -10.07 -5.72 2.72
CA ILE A 74 -9.95 -6.76 3.74
C ILE A 74 -8.69 -6.58 4.58
N THR A 75 -7.62 -6.04 3.99
CA THR A 75 -6.41 -5.74 4.77
C THR A 75 -6.70 -4.65 5.77
N ALA A 76 -7.39 -3.57 5.39
CA ALA A 76 -7.80 -2.53 6.33
C ALA A 76 -8.55 -3.10 7.54
N LEU A 77 -9.51 -4.00 7.32
CA LEU A 77 -10.21 -4.71 8.41
C LEU A 77 -9.25 -5.54 9.27
N LYS A 78 -8.34 -6.29 8.65
CA LYS A 78 -7.36 -7.14 9.35
C LYS A 78 -6.34 -6.36 10.19
N VAL A 79 -5.98 -5.14 9.80
CA VAL A 79 -5.11 -4.27 10.62
C VAL A 79 -5.88 -3.50 11.71
N GLY A 80 -7.20 -3.67 11.78
CA GLY A 80 -8.03 -3.15 12.88
C GLY A 80 -8.97 -2.02 12.52
N ALA A 81 -9.26 -1.76 11.24
CA ALA A 81 -10.34 -0.85 10.88
C ALA A 81 -11.71 -1.44 11.23
N ASP A 82 -12.58 -0.63 11.84
CA ASP A 82 -13.95 -1.05 12.19
C ASP A 82 -14.85 -1.27 10.98
N LEU A 83 -14.72 -0.42 9.97
CA LEU A 83 -15.55 -0.43 8.77
C LEU A 83 -14.71 -0.13 7.55
N THR A 84 -14.91 -0.92 6.49
CA THR A 84 -14.33 -0.66 5.18
C THR A 84 -15.41 -0.55 4.12
N HIS A 85 -15.42 0.60 3.45
CA HIS A 85 -16.27 0.90 2.32
C HIS A 85 -15.47 0.74 1.02
N VAL A 86 -16.05 0.09 0.02
CA VAL A 86 -15.42 -0.07 -1.31
C VAL A 86 -16.32 0.58 -2.35
N PHE A 87 -15.86 1.66 -2.96
CA PHE A 87 -16.51 2.35 -4.07
C PHE A 87 -15.90 1.83 -5.38
N CYS A 88 -16.70 1.09 -6.14
CA CYS A 88 -16.25 0.41 -7.36
C CYS A 88 -17.25 0.59 -8.51
N ALA A 89 -16.84 0.15 -9.71
CA ALA A 89 -17.74 0.02 -10.85
C ALA A 89 -18.84 -1.01 -10.56
N ARG A 90 -20.00 -0.85 -11.20
CA ARG A 90 -21.18 -1.69 -10.95
C ARG A 90 -20.90 -3.17 -11.19
N GLU A 91 -20.13 -3.48 -12.23
CA GLU A 91 -19.80 -4.85 -12.61
C GLU A 91 -18.79 -5.52 -11.66
N ALA A 92 -17.95 -4.72 -10.97
CA ALA A 92 -17.00 -5.24 -9.99
C ALA A 92 -17.67 -5.65 -8.67
N ALA A 93 -18.80 -5.02 -8.34
CA ALA A 93 -19.43 -5.17 -7.03
C ALA A 93 -19.90 -6.58 -6.68
N PRO A 94 -20.56 -7.36 -7.57
CA PRO A 94 -20.96 -8.73 -7.24
C PRO A 94 -19.77 -9.62 -6.88
N VAL A 95 -18.65 -9.48 -7.61
CA VAL A 95 -17.44 -10.26 -7.39
C VAL A 95 -16.81 -9.90 -6.03
N ILE A 96 -16.65 -8.61 -5.74
CA ILE A 96 -16.08 -8.16 -4.47
C ILE A 96 -16.95 -8.59 -3.27
N LYS A 97 -18.28 -8.47 -3.39
CA LYS A 97 -19.24 -8.90 -2.36
C LYS A 97 -19.19 -10.41 -2.11
N SER A 98 -18.87 -11.21 -3.14
CA SER A 98 -18.76 -12.66 -3.01
C SER A 98 -17.54 -13.10 -2.19
N TYR A 99 -16.48 -12.29 -2.12
CA TYR A 99 -15.27 -12.63 -1.39
C TYR A 99 -15.38 -12.44 0.13
N SER A 100 -16.13 -11.43 0.59
CA SER A 100 -16.40 -11.24 2.01
C SER A 100 -17.68 -10.42 2.25
N PRO A 101 -18.57 -10.88 3.17
CA PRO A 101 -19.75 -10.12 3.58
C PRO A 101 -19.41 -8.94 4.52
N GLU A 102 -18.16 -8.83 4.99
CA GLU A 102 -17.74 -7.77 5.93
C GLU A 102 -17.51 -6.42 5.25
N LEU A 103 -17.23 -6.44 3.93
CA LEU A 103 -16.98 -5.23 3.15
C LEU A 103 -18.30 -4.57 2.73
N ILE A 104 -18.39 -3.25 2.93
CA ILE A 104 -19.54 -2.46 2.47
C ILE A 104 -19.25 -1.97 1.05
N VAL A 105 -19.78 -2.67 0.05
CA VAL A 105 -19.47 -2.40 -1.36
C VAL A 105 -20.55 -1.54 -2.03
N HIS A 106 -20.11 -0.40 -2.58
CA HIS A 106 -20.91 0.64 -3.22
C HIS A 106 -20.65 0.67 -4.75
N PRO A 107 -21.57 0.16 -5.58
CA PRO A 107 -21.45 0.14 -7.04
C PRO A 107 -21.82 1.50 -7.68
N VAL A 108 -20.99 2.52 -7.50
CA VAL A 108 -21.31 3.90 -7.89
C VAL A 108 -20.28 4.55 -8.83
N LEU A 109 -19.08 3.97 -8.97
CA LEU A 109 -17.92 4.66 -9.54
C LEU A 109 -18.01 4.92 -11.05
N ASP A 110 -18.81 4.14 -11.76
CA ASP A 110 -19.07 4.22 -13.20
C ASP A 110 -20.33 5.02 -13.55
N SER A 111 -21.01 5.61 -12.56
CA SER A 111 -22.17 6.46 -12.77
C SER A 111 -21.80 7.92 -13.02
N SER A 112 -22.65 8.67 -13.72
CA SER A 112 -22.46 10.11 -13.92
C SER A 112 -22.55 10.93 -12.63
N GLY A 113 -23.25 10.41 -11.61
CA GLY A 113 -23.37 11.01 -10.27
C GLY A 113 -22.41 10.41 -9.23
N ALA A 114 -21.32 9.78 -9.67
CA ALA A 114 -20.42 9.05 -8.78
C ALA A 114 -19.83 9.93 -7.68
N VAL A 115 -19.48 11.18 -8.02
CA VAL A 115 -18.87 12.13 -7.09
C VAL A 115 -19.85 12.43 -5.96
N GLU A 116 -21.10 12.78 -6.30
CA GLU A 116 -22.16 13.10 -5.35
C GLU A 116 -22.52 11.90 -4.46
N GLU A 117 -22.55 10.69 -5.01
CA GLU A 117 -22.81 9.49 -4.22
C GLU A 117 -21.68 9.19 -3.23
N VAL A 118 -20.42 9.34 -3.63
CA VAL A 118 -19.26 9.13 -2.75
C VAL A 118 -19.17 10.25 -1.71
N GLU A 119 -19.48 11.49 -2.09
CA GLU A 119 -19.47 12.64 -1.19
C GLU A 119 -20.37 12.49 0.03
N LYS A 120 -21.50 11.79 -0.10
CA LYS A 120 -22.39 11.47 1.04
C LYS A 120 -21.68 10.66 2.13
N TRP A 121 -20.65 9.89 1.76
CA TRP A 121 -19.90 9.04 2.66
C TRP A 121 -18.63 9.70 3.19
N LEU A 122 -18.00 10.62 2.43
CA LEU A 122 -16.75 11.26 2.81
C LEU A 122 -16.73 11.79 4.27
N PRO A 123 -17.78 12.49 4.80
CA PRO A 123 -17.79 12.96 6.19
C PRO A 123 -17.68 11.86 7.25
N ARG A 124 -17.95 10.61 6.87
CA ARG A 124 -17.87 9.44 7.75
C ARG A 124 -16.53 8.72 7.62
N LEU A 125 -15.71 9.02 6.62
CA LEU A 125 -14.45 8.31 6.41
C LEU A 125 -13.31 8.99 7.18
N HIS A 126 -12.43 8.19 7.75
CA HIS A 126 -11.20 8.67 8.39
C HIS A 126 -10.02 8.73 7.42
N ALA A 127 -10.01 7.87 6.41
CA ALA A 127 -9.05 7.90 5.33
C ALA A 127 -9.62 7.27 4.07
N LEU A 128 -9.04 7.63 2.92
CA LEU A 128 -9.38 7.11 1.61
C LEU A 128 -8.15 6.42 0.99
N VAL A 129 -8.35 5.31 0.30
CA VAL A 129 -7.33 4.66 -0.55
C VAL A 129 -7.84 4.74 -1.98
N VAL A 130 -7.06 5.32 -2.88
CA VAL A 130 -7.45 5.54 -4.28
C VAL A 130 -6.48 4.83 -5.20
N GLY A 131 -7.02 4.07 -6.15
CA GLY A 131 -6.20 3.44 -7.18
C GLY A 131 -6.29 1.92 -7.35
N PRO A 132 -6.47 1.11 -6.29
CA PRO A 132 -6.48 -0.35 -6.43
C PRO A 132 -7.51 -0.84 -7.45
N GLY A 133 -7.04 -1.27 -8.62
CA GLY A 133 -7.87 -1.78 -9.70
C GLY A 133 -8.81 -0.75 -10.34
N LEU A 134 -8.46 0.55 -10.37
CA LEU A 134 -9.28 1.55 -11.08
C LEU A 134 -9.33 1.31 -12.59
N GLY A 135 -8.26 0.74 -13.17
CA GLY A 135 -8.11 0.71 -14.61
C GLY A 135 -7.85 2.11 -15.17
N ARG A 136 -8.03 2.27 -16.47
CA ARG A 136 -7.74 3.53 -17.20
C ARG A 136 -8.90 4.01 -18.06
N ASP A 137 -10.11 3.59 -17.69
CA ASP A 137 -11.31 4.12 -18.33
C ASP A 137 -11.46 5.62 -18.00
N SER A 138 -11.77 6.40 -19.04
CA SER A 138 -11.80 7.87 -18.94
C SER A 138 -12.93 8.38 -18.03
N LEU A 139 -14.09 7.71 -18.01
CA LEU A 139 -15.21 8.08 -17.16
C LEU A 139 -14.87 7.82 -15.69
N LEU A 140 -14.35 6.63 -15.38
CA LEU A 140 -13.92 6.29 -14.02
C LEU A 140 -12.85 7.26 -13.51
N LEU A 141 -11.84 7.56 -14.33
CA LEU A 141 -10.76 8.48 -13.96
C LEU A 141 -11.26 9.91 -13.71
N ASN A 142 -12.22 10.39 -14.50
CA ASN A 142 -12.83 11.70 -14.29
C ASN A 142 -13.64 11.74 -12.98
N ASN A 143 -14.40 10.69 -12.68
CA ASN A 143 -15.13 10.56 -11.41
C ASN A 143 -14.16 10.52 -10.22
N VAL A 144 -13.07 9.75 -10.32
CA VAL A 144 -12.03 9.67 -9.28
C VAL A 144 -11.36 11.02 -9.05
N ARG A 145 -11.13 11.82 -10.11
CA ARG A 145 -10.62 13.19 -9.98
C ARG A 145 -11.56 14.04 -9.13
N GLY A 146 -12.85 14.03 -9.42
CA GLY A 146 -13.85 14.75 -8.63
C GLY A 146 -13.90 14.30 -7.17
N ILE A 147 -13.83 12.98 -6.93
CA ILE A 147 -13.77 12.41 -5.57
C ILE A 147 -12.52 12.86 -4.83
N LEU A 148 -11.36 12.91 -5.47
CA LEU A 148 -10.11 13.38 -4.86
C LEU A 148 -10.19 14.87 -4.48
N GLU A 149 -10.77 15.72 -5.34
CA GLU A 149 -10.98 17.14 -4.99
C GLU A 149 -11.95 17.30 -3.82
N ALA A 150 -13.06 16.55 -3.80
CA ALA A 150 -14.01 16.56 -2.69
C ALA A 150 -13.39 16.04 -1.37
N THR A 151 -12.48 15.07 -1.47
CA THR A 151 -11.72 14.52 -0.33
C THR A 151 -10.76 15.56 0.24
N LYS A 152 -10.02 16.27 -0.63
CA LYS A 152 -9.13 17.37 -0.24
C LYS A 152 -9.88 18.52 0.39
N ALA A 153 -11.02 18.92 -0.18
CA ALA A 153 -11.86 19.99 0.36
C ALA A 153 -12.35 19.71 1.78
N ARG A 154 -12.43 18.43 2.17
CA ARG A 154 -12.83 17.98 3.51
C ARG A 154 -11.64 17.62 4.41
N ASP A 155 -10.42 17.81 3.92
CA ASP A 155 -9.18 17.55 4.66
C ASP A 155 -9.05 16.10 5.17
N ILE A 156 -9.53 15.14 4.37
CA ILE A 156 -9.48 13.69 4.67
C ILE A 156 -8.17 13.05 4.15
N PRO A 157 -7.37 12.39 5.00
CA PRO A 157 -6.18 11.67 4.57
C PRO A 157 -6.41 10.70 3.42
N VAL A 158 -5.49 10.69 2.45
CA VAL A 158 -5.60 9.85 1.25
C VAL A 158 -4.31 9.09 0.96
N VAL A 159 -4.44 7.79 0.68
CA VAL A 159 -3.36 6.94 0.15
C VAL A 159 -3.63 6.73 -1.33
N ILE A 160 -2.63 6.96 -2.18
CA ILE A 160 -2.75 6.83 -3.63
C ILE A 160 -1.78 5.74 -4.09
N ASP A 161 -2.33 4.70 -4.71
CA ASP A 161 -1.58 3.55 -5.21
C ASP A 161 -1.95 3.25 -6.67
N ALA A 162 -1.18 2.39 -7.35
CA ALA A 162 -1.49 1.83 -8.66
C ALA A 162 -2.00 2.86 -9.70
N ASP A 163 -3.19 2.64 -10.28
CA ASP A 163 -3.76 3.53 -11.29
C ASP A 163 -4.14 4.93 -10.73
N GLY A 164 -4.27 5.06 -9.41
CA GLY A 164 -4.36 6.38 -8.76
C GLY A 164 -3.08 7.20 -8.95
N LEU A 165 -1.92 6.55 -8.90
CA LEU A 165 -0.63 7.20 -9.20
C LEU A 165 -0.50 7.52 -10.68
N TRP A 166 -1.10 6.70 -11.55
CA TRP A 166 -1.19 7.02 -12.98
C TRP A 166 -2.00 8.30 -13.19
N LEU A 167 -3.16 8.45 -12.52
CA LEU A 167 -3.96 9.69 -12.57
C LEU A 167 -3.17 10.90 -12.07
N VAL A 168 -2.44 10.76 -10.96
CA VAL A 168 -1.58 11.82 -10.42
C VAL A 168 -0.45 12.17 -11.40
N ALA A 169 0.13 11.20 -12.11
CA ALA A 169 1.16 11.46 -13.12
C ALA A 169 0.59 12.25 -14.32
N GLN A 170 -0.68 12.07 -14.68
CA GLN A 170 -1.31 12.90 -15.72
C GLN A 170 -1.59 14.33 -15.25
N GLN A 171 -1.88 14.50 -13.96
CA GLN A 171 -2.22 15.81 -13.38
C GLN A 171 -1.64 15.96 -11.97
N PRO A 172 -0.34 16.25 -11.82
CA PRO A 172 0.30 16.36 -10.49
C PRO A 172 -0.33 17.43 -9.59
N ALA A 173 -0.93 18.45 -10.19
CA ALA A 173 -1.67 19.50 -9.50
C ALA A 173 -2.85 18.98 -8.65
N LEU A 174 -3.38 17.79 -8.96
CA LEU A 174 -4.49 17.18 -8.23
C LEU A 174 -4.16 16.97 -6.75
N ILE A 175 -2.89 16.69 -6.43
CA ILE A 175 -2.46 16.37 -5.06
C ILE A 175 -1.41 17.34 -4.53
N ARG A 176 -0.85 18.21 -5.37
CA ARG A 176 0.21 19.15 -4.99
C ARG A 176 -0.18 19.99 -3.76
N GLY A 177 0.70 20.02 -2.77
CA GLY A 177 0.52 20.74 -1.50
C GLY A 177 -0.39 20.04 -0.49
N TYR A 178 -0.99 18.89 -0.83
CA TYR A 178 -1.86 18.17 0.08
C TYR A 178 -1.05 17.20 0.97
N GLN A 179 -0.55 17.71 2.10
CA GLN A 179 0.35 16.96 3.00
C GLN A 179 -0.29 15.71 3.65
N LYS A 180 -1.62 15.59 3.63
CA LYS A 180 -2.32 14.37 4.08
C LYS A 180 -2.43 13.29 2.99
N ALA A 181 -1.83 13.52 1.81
CA ALA A 181 -1.64 12.47 0.82
C ALA A 181 -0.40 11.62 1.12
N VAL A 182 -0.50 10.33 0.84
CA VAL A 182 0.61 9.38 0.83
C VAL A 182 0.64 8.70 -0.53
N LEU A 183 1.74 8.80 -1.25
CA LEU A 183 1.94 8.13 -2.54
C LEU A 183 2.72 6.84 -2.31
N THR A 184 2.31 5.72 -2.90
CA THR A 184 3.00 4.42 -2.75
C THR A 184 3.57 3.86 -4.06
N PRO A 185 4.36 4.62 -4.84
CA PRO A 185 4.82 4.18 -6.15
C PRO A 185 5.81 3.02 -6.07
N ASN A 186 5.66 2.04 -6.97
CA ASN A 186 6.76 1.17 -7.34
C ASN A 186 7.79 1.92 -8.21
N ARG A 187 8.92 1.28 -8.54
CA ARG A 187 9.99 1.89 -9.34
C ARG A 187 9.50 2.50 -10.67
N VAL A 188 8.58 1.84 -11.38
CA VAL A 188 8.06 2.31 -12.68
C VAL A 188 7.10 3.49 -12.49
N GLU A 189 6.21 3.40 -11.51
CA GLU A 189 5.30 4.49 -11.15
C GLU A 189 6.07 5.72 -10.67
N PHE A 190 7.16 5.52 -9.92
CA PHE A 190 8.02 6.59 -9.44
C PHE A 190 8.68 7.34 -10.62
N SER A 191 9.27 6.62 -11.58
CA SER A 191 9.86 7.23 -12.78
C SER A 191 8.83 8.05 -13.57
N ARG A 192 7.59 7.57 -13.70
CA ARG A 192 6.51 8.31 -14.37
C ARG A 192 6.12 9.58 -13.63
N LEU A 193 6.00 9.51 -12.30
CA LEU A 193 5.73 10.69 -11.47
C LEU A 193 6.87 11.70 -11.56
N TRP A 194 8.11 11.24 -11.57
CA TRP A 194 9.28 12.08 -11.75
C TRP A 194 9.24 12.83 -13.07
N GLU A 195 9.04 12.12 -14.19
CA GLU A 195 8.94 12.72 -15.52
C GLU A 195 7.78 13.73 -15.60
N ALA A 196 6.63 13.42 -14.99
CA ALA A 196 5.48 14.31 -14.94
C ALA A 196 5.75 15.61 -14.16
N VAL A 197 6.57 15.56 -13.11
CA VAL A 197 6.86 16.71 -12.24
C VAL A 197 8.02 17.55 -12.76
N PHE A 198 9.08 16.91 -13.28
CA PHE A 198 10.33 17.58 -13.67
C PHE A 198 10.55 17.69 -15.17
N SER A 199 9.65 17.14 -16.01
CA SER A 199 9.79 17.12 -17.47
C SER A 199 11.15 16.57 -17.96
N SER A 200 11.75 15.66 -17.18
CA SER A 200 13.06 15.08 -17.43
C SER A 200 13.12 13.65 -16.90
N PRO A 201 13.92 12.76 -17.51
CA PRO A 201 14.11 11.42 -16.98
C PRO A 201 14.83 11.45 -15.64
N MET A 202 14.52 10.47 -14.79
CA MET A 202 15.16 10.33 -13.49
C MET A 202 16.57 9.76 -13.62
N ASP A 203 17.53 10.37 -12.94
CA ASP A 203 18.85 9.77 -12.73
C ASP A 203 18.74 8.65 -11.68
N ALA A 204 19.02 7.41 -12.08
CA ALA A 204 18.88 6.24 -11.22
C ALA A 204 20.01 6.09 -10.18
N THR A 205 21.05 6.93 -10.23
CA THR A 205 22.24 6.80 -9.37
C THR A 205 22.00 7.22 -7.93
N ASN A 206 21.09 8.17 -7.66
CA ASN A 206 20.82 8.65 -6.30
C ASN A 206 19.32 8.65 -5.96
N GLN A 207 18.81 7.50 -5.54
CA GLN A 207 17.39 7.30 -5.22
C GLN A 207 16.93 8.11 -4.01
N SER A 208 17.77 8.26 -2.98
CA SER A 208 17.45 9.02 -1.77
C SER A 208 17.25 10.51 -2.06
N ASP A 209 18.12 11.11 -2.87
CA ASP A 209 17.91 12.50 -3.29
C ASP A 209 16.69 12.64 -4.20
N SER A 210 16.41 11.64 -5.03
CA SER A 210 15.28 11.66 -5.97
C SER A 210 13.94 11.65 -5.24
N ILE A 211 13.76 10.77 -4.24
CA ILE A 211 12.52 10.75 -3.45
C ILE A 211 12.32 12.03 -2.64
N LEU A 212 13.39 12.59 -2.09
CA LEU A 212 13.36 13.87 -1.37
C LEU A 212 12.91 15.02 -2.29
N LYS A 213 13.54 15.14 -3.47
CA LYS A 213 13.21 16.18 -4.46
C LYS A 213 11.77 16.04 -4.97
N LEU A 214 11.32 14.81 -5.26
CA LEU A 214 9.95 14.58 -5.71
C LEU A 214 8.93 14.99 -4.64
N SER A 215 9.16 14.60 -3.39
CA SER A 215 8.30 14.99 -2.25
C SER A 215 8.23 16.51 -2.10
N GLN A 216 9.37 17.20 -2.15
CA GLN A 216 9.45 18.67 -2.07
C GLN A 216 8.73 19.36 -3.22
N ALA A 217 8.94 18.90 -4.46
CA ALA A 217 8.31 19.48 -5.66
C ALA A 217 6.77 19.34 -5.63
N LEU A 218 6.28 18.24 -5.05
CA LEU A 218 4.86 17.99 -4.82
C LEU A 218 4.31 18.72 -3.58
N GLY A 219 5.12 19.47 -2.82
CA GLY A 219 4.69 20.25 -1.67
C GLY A 219 4.77 19.52 -0.34
N ASN A 220 5.86 18.78 -0.12
CA ASN A 220 6.16 18.01 1.10
C ASN A 220 5.13 16.91 1.38
N ILE A 221 4.73 16.21 0.31
CA ILE A 221 3.82 15.05 0.39
C ILE A 221 4.63 13.81 0.74
N THR A 222 4.07 12.93 1.56
CA THR A 222 4.75 11.68 1.90
C THR A 222 4.78 10.74 0.69
N VAL A 223 5.97 10.29 0.31
CA VAL A 223 6.19 9.32 -0.76
C VAL A 223 6.84 8.07 -0.16
N VAL A 224 6.28 6.91 -0.49
CA VAL A 224 6.78 5.57 -0.13
C VAL A 224 7.16 4.86 -1.42
N GLN A 225 8.43 4.94 -1.79
CA GLN A 225 8.95 4.26 -2.98
C GLN A 225 9.21 2.78 -2.67
N LYS A 226 8.37 1.91 -3.23
CA LYS A 226 8.42 0.46 -3.03
C LYS A 226 9.61 -0.16 -3.77
N GLY A 227 10.42 -0.95 -3.08
CA GLY A 227 11.65 -1.57 -3.60
C GLY A 227 12.04 -2.84 -2.86
N GLU A 228 13.30 -3.26 -3.01
CA GLU A 228 13.87 -4.29 -2.11
C GLU A 228 13.99 -3.74 -0.68
N GLN A 229 14.33 -2.46 -0.59
CA GLN A 229 14.16 -1.60 0.57
C GLN A 229 13.20 -0.51 0.17
N ASP A 230 12.23 -0.22 1.04
CA ASP A 230 11.31 0.87 0.79
C ASP A 230 11.94 2.17 1.30
N LEU A 231 11.87 3.21 0.48
CA LEU A 231 12.32 4.55 0.84
C LEU A 231 11.10 5.40 1.18
N ILE A 232 11.15 6.11 2.29
CA ILE A 232 10.06 7.00 2.74
C ILE A 232 10.61 8.42 2.89
N SER A 233 9.98 9.41 2.27
CA SER A 233 10.32 10.82 2.47
C SER A 233 9.07 11.69 2.57
N ASN A 234 9.12 12.68 3.45
CA ASN A 234 8.13 13.75 3.59
C ASN A 234 8.65 15.12 3.10
N GLY A 235 9.82 15.15 2.45
CA GLY A 235 10.40 16.38 1.88
C GLY A 235 11.18 17.25 2.86
N GLN A 236 11.13 16.97 4.16
CA GLN A 236 11.79 17.80 5.19
C GLN A 236 13.04 17.16 5.81
N GLN A 237 13.03 15.84 5.96
CA GLN A 237 14.13 15.08 6.58
C GLN A 237 14.81 14.16 5.56
N ALA A 238 15.98 13.66 5.92
CA ALA A 238 16.62 12.59 5.15
C ALA A 238 15.65 11.41 5.00
N PRO A 239 15.58 10.77 3.82
CA PRO A 239 14.68 9.64 3.61
C PRO A 239 14.93 8.51 4.60
N ALA A 240 13.86 7.94 5.14
CA ALA A 240 13.93 6.76 5.98
C ALA A 240 14.00 5.50 5.11
N HIS A 241 14.85 4.55 5.51
CA HIS A 241 14.99 3.25 4.87
C HIS A 241 14.22 2.20 5.67
N CYS A 242 13.23 1.55 5.06
CA CYS A 242 12.50 0.46 5.67
C CYS A 242 12.94 -0.89 5.08
N TRP A 243 13.41 -1.77 5.94
CA TRP A 243 13.86 -3.12 5.57
C TRP A 243 12.76 -4.13 5.84
N TRP A 244 12.39 -4.88 4.81
CA TRP A 244 11.49 -6.01 4.96
C TRP A 244 12.23 -7.24 5.49
N LEU A 245 11.58 -8.03 6.35
CA LEU A 245 12.11 -9.33 6.73
C LEU A 245 12.24 -10.24 5.48
N PRO A 246 13.33 -11.02 5.35
CA PRO A 246 13.49 -11.96 4.23
C PRO A 246 12.27 -12.90 4.13
N GLY A 247 11.62 -12.94 2.97
CA GLY A 247 10.43 -13.78 2.72
C GLY A 247 9.07 -13.06 2.74
N VAL A 248 9.04 -11.76 3.04
CA VAL A 248 7.84 -10.90 2.94
C VAL A 248 7.54 -10.50 1.48
N LEU A 249 8.47 -10.70 0.54
CA LEU A 249 8.31 -10.36 -0.88
C LEU A 249 7.32 -11.31 -1.60
N ALA A 250 6.03 -11.20 -1.30
CA ALA A 250 4.96 -11.84 -2.07
C ALA A 250 4.54 -10.93 -3.23
N ARG A 251 4.40 -11.50 -4.43
CA ARG A 251 3.93 -10.84 -5.66
C ARG A 251 2.43 -10.46 -5.58
N SER A 252 2.08 -9.51 -4.71
CA SER A 252 0.84 -8.71 -4.84
C SER A 252 1.26 -7.24 -4.86
N ARG A 253 1.81 -6.80 -6.00
CA ARG A 253 2.55 -5.53 -6.21
C ARG A 253 1.70 -4.24 -6.11
N GLY A 254 0.81 -4.10 -5.13
CA GLY A 254 -0.03 -2.89 -4.95
C GLY A 254 -1.27 -3.08 -4.07
N SER A 255 -1.36 -4.18 -3.34
CA SER A 255 -2.41 -4.36 -2.33
C SER A 255 -1.73 -5.09 -1.19
N VAL A 256 -1.64 -4.38 -0.06
CA VAL A 256 -0.74 -4.59 1.06
C VAL A 256 -0.31 -6.05 1.30
N THR A 257 1.01 -6.19 1.38
CA THR A 257 1.78 -7.40 1.62
C THR A 257 1.57 -7.95 3.04
N ILE A 258 0.61 -8.86 3.22
CA ILE A 258 0.60 -9.78 4.38
C ILE A 258 0.20 -11.19 3.91
N ARG A 259 1.09 -12.15 4.13
CA ARG A 259 0.83 -13.58 3.94
C ARG A 259 -0.10 -14.08 5.07
N PRO A 260 -1.13 -14.88 4.81
CA PRO A 260 -1.76 -15.64 5.89
C PRO A 260 -0.69 -16.54 6.52
N SER A 261 -0.62 -16.56 7.84
CA SER A 261 0.12 -17.58 8.57
C SER A 261 -0.39 -18.95 8.09
N ARG A 262 0.51 -19.80 7.57
CA ARG A 262 0.20 -21.21 7.40
C ARG A 262 0.06 -21.80 8.80
N SER A 263 -1.15 -21.80 9.32
CA SER A 263 -1.57 -22.70 10.38
C SER A 263 -2.01 -24.00 9.75
N THR A 264 -1.61 -25.10 10.38
CA THR A 264 -1.89 -26.51 10.10
C THR A 264 -1.04 -27.18 9.01
N ALA A 265 -0.08 -27.97 9.49
CA ALA A 265 0.47 -29.11 8.79
C ALA A 265 -0.66 -30.00 8.25
N ALA A 266 -0.66 -30.28 6.96
CA ALA A 266 -1.42 -31.40 6.43
C ALA A 266 -0.79 -32.70 6.96
N PRO A 267 -1.53 -33.59 7.62
CA PRO A 267 -1.02 -34.91 7.96
C PRO A 267 -0.75 -35.70 6.66
N ARG A 268 0.43 -36.33 6.60
CA ARG A 268 0.80 -37.22 5.49
C ARG A 268 -0.21 -38.38 5.40
N PRO A 269 -0.59 -38.84 4.19
CA PRO A 269 -1.32 -40.09 4.07
C PRO A 269 -0.43 -41.25 4.52
N LEU A 270 -0.99 -42.13 5.35
CA LEU A 270 -0.36 -43.40 5.73
C LEU A 270 -0.27 -44.29 4.48
N PRO A 271 0.86 -45.01 4.29
CA PRO A 271 0.97 -45.98 3.21
C PRO A 271 0.06 -47.18 3.47
N THR A 272 -0.65 -47.60 2.42
CA THR A 272 -1.35 -48.89 2.31
C THR A 272 -0.37 -50.05 2.27
#